data_AF-A0A0F8WGF6-F1
#
_entry.id   AF-A0A0F8WGF6-F1
#
_cell.length_a   1.000
_cell.length_b   1.000
_cell.length_c   1.000
_cell.angle_alpha   90.00
_cell.angle_beta   90.00
_cell.angle_gamma   90.00
#
_symmetry.space_group_name_H-M   'P 1'
#
loop_
_entity.id
_entity.type
_entity.pdbx_description
1 polymer ?
#
loop_
_entity_poly.entity_id
_entity_poly.type
_entity_poly.pdbx_seq_one_letter_code
_entity_poly.pdbx_strand_id
1 'polypeptide(L)'
;LGSDKEVLELLQSGDIAFAFGIPAAKLSSFLPEWDALTLPYLFQSEQEMIDWTRSEASKIMFEKLERGGFKGISYSSFSMRVPLSNKPLRSIEDFKGLKIRVMGTPVAIDTYKALGASSVPMPFGEVYIALQTGVVDACENGTATLYGQRFYEVADYLSTLAVLPSLSLTLMSKKVWDSLSQEEQKAIMDAEPEVFETTKNALFALNEKGLTEMKKAGIEIIEPVNPEDFSRALRGVWDKYLPKFEPWVQDIVKGILGDRY
;
A
#
# COMPACT_ATOMS: atom_id res chain seq x y z
N LEU A 1 -14.67 12.56 -1.14
CA LEU A 1 -15.13 13.50 -0.10
C LEU A 1 -13.93 14.31 0.44
N GLY A 2 -13.07 14.80 -0.46
CA GLY A 2 -11.73 15.29 -0.08
C GLY A 2 -10.65 14.19 -0.17
N SER A 3 -9.46 14.55 0.30
CA SER A 3 -8.28 13.70 0.48
C SER A 3 -8.47 12.62 1.55
N ASP A 4 -7.61 11.59 1.58
CA ASP A 4 -7.68 10.51 2.58
C ASP A 4 -7.68 11.03 4.02
N LYS A 5 -6.93 12.10 4.30
CA LYS A 5 -6.87 12.72 5.63
C LYS A 5 -8.20 13.36 6.00
N GLU A 6 -8.80 14.14 5.10
CA GLU A 6 -10.10 14.78 5.33
C GLU A 6 -11.20 13.73 5.51
N VAL A 7 -11.16 12.63 4.74
CA VAL A 7 -12.11 11.50 4.89
C VAL A 7 -11.97 10.84 6.27
N LEU A 8 -10.74 10.64 6.75
CA LEU A 8 -10.50 10.12 8.10
C LEU A 8 -11.01 11.07 9.18
N GLU A 9 -10.83 12.39 9.03
CA GLU A 9 -11.37 13.37 9.97
C GLU A 9 -12.92 13.36 10.00
N LEU A 10 -13.58 13.20 8.84
CA LEU A 10 -15.04 13.04 8.75
C LEU A 10 -15.53 11.74 9.40
N LEU A 11 -14.75 10.66 9.34
CA LEU A 11 -15.05 9.43 10.09
C LEU A 11 -14.94 9.65 11.60
N GLN A 12 -13.92 10.38 12.07
CA GLN A 12 -13.74 10.66 13.50
C GLN A 12 -14.88 11.50 14.08
N SER A 13 -15.35 12.52 13.34
CA SER A 13 -16.48 13.35 13.76
C SER A 13 -17.82 12.62 13.72
N GLY A 14 -17.90 11.55 12.91
CA GLY A 14 -19.12 10.81 12.61
C GLY A 14 -19.99 11.47 11.55
N ASP A 15 -19.46 12.44 10.80
CA ASP A 15 -20.16 13.09 9.70
C ASP A 15 -20.35 12.12 8.52
N ILE A 16 -19.46 11.13 8.39
CA ILE A 16 -19.67 9.96 7.53
C ILE A 16 -19.55 8.68 8.35
N ALA A 17 -20.37 7.69 8.00
CA ALA A 17 -20.37 6.40 8.67
C ALA A 17 -19.24 5.50 8.20
N PHE A 18 -19.04 5.37 6.88
CA PHE A 18 -18.06 4.45 6.28
C PHE A 18 -17.12 5.18 5.33
N ALA A 19 -15.89 4.68 5.25
CA ALA A 19 -14.98 4.95 4.15
C ALA A 19 -14.35 3.64 3.66
N PHE A 20 -14.29 3.49 2.34
CA PHE A 20 -13.73 2.33 1.66
C PHE A 20 -12.40 2.68 1.01
N GLY A 21 -11.45 1.75 1.00
CA GLY A 21 -10.19 1.92 0.27
C GLY A 21 -9.21 2.87 0.94
N ILE A 22 -9.28 3.07 2.26
CA ILE A 22 -8.33 3.94 2.98
C ILE A 22 -6.98 3.23 3.06
N PRO A 23 -5.88 3.81 2.50
CA PRO A 23 -4.58 3.15 2.56
C PRO A 23 -4.06 3.09 4.00
N ALA A 24 -3.48 1.94 4.39
CA ALA A 24 -2.84 1.75 5.70
C ALA A 24 -1.79 2.84 5.99
N ALA A 25 -1.02 3.22 4.97
CA ALA A 25 -0.01 4.28 5.07
C ALA A 25 -0.56 5.68 5.37
N LYS A 26 -1.88 5.90 5.25
CA LYS A 26 -2.53 7.17 5.63
C LYS A 26 -3.02 7.16 7.07
N LEU A 27 -3.26 5.98 7.64
CA LEU A 27 -3.62 5.82 9.04
C LEU A 27 -2.50 6.21 9.98
N SER A 28 -1.24 6.15 9.55
CA SER A 28 -0.08 6.49 10.40
C SER A 28 -0.06 7.93 10.90
N SER A 29 -0.75 8.84 10.22
CA SER A 29 -0.94 10.22 10.72
C SER A 29 -1.79 10.28 12.00
N PHE A 30 -2.56 9.23 12.29
CA PHE A 30 -3.40 9.07 13.48
C PHE A 30 -2.86 7.98 14.42
N LEU A 31 -2.30 6.92 13.84
CA LEU A 31 -1.93 5.68 14.52
C LEU A 31 -0.58 5.18 13.96
N PRO A 32 0.56 5.63 14.52
CA PRO A 32 1.89 5.41 13.94
C PRO A 32 2.24 3.95 13.64
N GLU A 33 1.68 2.97 14.37
CA GLU A 33 1.91 1.55 14.12
C GLU A 33 1.56 1.09 12.70
N TRP A 34 0.64 1.78 12.01
CA TRP A 34 0.22 1.40 10.66
C TRP A 34 1.29 1.65 9.59
N ASP A 35 2.26 2.53 9.86
CA ASP A 35 3.42 2.69 8.97
C ASP A 35 4.29 1.42 8.95
N ALA A 36 4.25 0.58 10.00
CA ALA A 36 5.05 -0.64 10.04
C ALA A 36 4.65 -1.63 8.95
N LEU A 37 3.37 -1.65 8.56
CA LEU A 37 2.84 -2.48 7.47
C LEU A 37 3.23 -1.98 6.07
N THR A 38 3.94 -0.86 5.98
CA THR A 38 4.42 -0.27 4.73
C THR A 38 5.92 -0.49 4.52
N LEU A 39 6.60 -1.14 5.46
CA LEU A 39 8.03 -1.39 5.38
C LEU A 39 8.37 -2.23 4.14
N PRO A 40 9.47 -1.91 3.44
CA PRO A 40 9.79 -2.55 2.17
C PRO A 40 10.14 -4.03 2.37
N TYR A 41 9.64 -4.90 1.49
CA TYR A 41 9.75 -6.36 1.56
C TYR A 41 9.22 -7.02 2.84
N LEU A 42 8.36 -6.33 3.60
CA LEU A 42 7.67 -6.93 4.74
C LEU A 42 6.94 -8.21 4.32
N PHE A 43 6.20 -8.15 3.20
CA PHE A 43 5.59 -9.30 2.55
C PHE A 43 6.34 -9.66 1.25
N GLN A 44 6.45 -10.95 0.94
CA GLN A 44 7.06 -11.48 -0.29
C GLN A 44 6.04 -11.68 -1.41
N SER A 45 4.74 -11.76 -1.09
CA SER A 45 3.68 -11.93 -2.07
C SER A 45 2.35 -11.34 -1.60
N GLU A 46 1.45 -11.10 -2.55
CA GLU A 46 0.05 -10.73 -2.24
C GLU A 46 -0.66 -11.84 -1.45
N GLN A 47 -0.31 -13.12 -1.69
CA GLN A 47 -0.89 -14.24 -0.96
C GLN A 47 -0.47 -14.24 0.52
N GLU A 48 0.82 -14.03 0.82
CA GLU A 48 1.30 -13.92 2.20
C GLU A 48 0.62 -12.74 2.93
N MET A 49 0.43 -11.62 2.22
CA MET A 49 -0.29 -10.46 2.75
C MET A 49 -1.76 -10.79 3.06
N ILE A 50 -2.46 -11.49 2.16
CA ILE A 50 -3.85 -11.94 2.37
C ILE A 50 -3.94 -12.91 3.54
N ASP A 51 -3.05 -13.88 3.64
CA ASP A 51 -3.05 -14.85 4.75
C ASP A 51 -2.81 -14.15 6.08
N TRP A 52 -1.89 -13.17 6.12
CA TRP A 52 -1.66 -12.34 7.29
C TRP A 52 -2.90 -11.55 7.73
N THR A 53 -3.73 -11.09 6.80
CA THR A 53 -4.93 -10.30 7.15
C THR A 53 -5.94 -11.10 7.98
N ARG A 54 -5.87 -12.43 7.94
CA ARG A 54 -6.68 -13.37 8.73
C ARG A 54 -6.04 -13.79 10.05
N SER A 55 -4.82 -13.34 10.31
CA SER A 55 -4.05 -13.70 11.50
C SER A 55 -4.53 -12.97 12.76
N GLU A 56 -4.11 -13.47 13.92
CA GLU A 56 -4.34 -12.80 15.20
C GLU A 56 -3.63 -11.44 15.28
N ALA A 57 -2.44 -11.32 14.69
CA ALA A 57 -1.71 -10.06 14.62
C ALA A 57 -2.49 -8.97 13.87
N SER A 58 -3.17 -9.34 12.79
CA SER A 58 -4.05 -8.44 12.03
C SER A 58 -5.26 -7.99 12.87
N LYS A 59 -5.87 -8.89 13.65
CA LYS A 59 -6.96 -8.52 14.57
C LYS A 59 -6.50 -7.52 15.63
N ILE A 60 -5.32 -7.72 16.20
CA ILE A 60 -4.72 -6.78 17.16
C ILE A 60 -4.56 -5.39 16.51
N MET A 61 -4.06 -5.33 15.27
CA MET A 61 -3.97 -4.06 14.52
C MET A 61 -5.34 -3.40 14.35
N PHE A 62 -6.38 -4.17 14.01
CA PHE A 62 -7.75 -3.67 13.89
C PHE A 62 -8.31 -3.13 15.21
N GLU A 63 -8.08 -3.80 16.33
CA GLU A 63 -8.50 -3.32 17.65
C GLU A 63 -7.85 -1.97 17.99
N LYS A 64 -6.60 -1.76 17.60
CA LYS A 64 -5.90 -0.49 17.85
C LYS A 64 -6.47 0.68 17.05
N LEU A 65 -7.22 0.45 15.96
CA LEU A 65 -7.92 1.50 15.20
C LEU A 65 -8.89 2.30 16.06
N GLU A 66 -9.48 1.66 17.07
CA GLU A 66 -10.49 2.29 17.92
C GLU A 66 -9.91 3.49 18.71
N ARG A 67 -8.60 3.47 19.00
CA ARG A 67 -7.88 4.60 19.62
C ARG A 67 -7.88 5.85 18.74
N GLY A 68 -7.94 5.66 17.43
CA GLY A 68 -8.06 6.72 16.44
C GLY A 68 -9.50 7.13 16.14
N GLY A 69 -10.50 6.57 16.83
CA GLY A 69 -11.91 6.84 16.52
C GLY A 69 -12.44 6.07 15.29
N PHE A 70 -11.77 4.98 14.90
CA PHE A 70 -12.14 4.16 13.76
C PHE A 70 -12.49 2.74 14.20
N LYS A 71 -13.57 2.18 13.65
CA LYS A 71 -13.84 0.75 13.68
C LYS A 71 -13.34 0.11 12.38
N GLY A 72 -12.38 -0.81 12.48
CA GLY A 72 -11.97 -1.61 11.33
C GLY A 72 -13.06 -2.60 10.95
N ILE A 73 -13.47 -2.59 9.68
CA ILE A 73 -14.50 -3.50 9.16
C ILE A 73 -13.86 -4.62 8.38
N SER A 74 -13.13 -4.29 7.31
CA SER A 74 -12.50 -5.27 6.42
C SER A 74 -11.23 -4.68 5.83
N TYR A 75 -10.34 -5.53 5.33
CA TYR A 75 -9.35 -5.07 4.36
C TYR A 75 -9.98 -5.04 2.97
N SER A 76 -9.68 -3.98 2.21
CA SER A 76 -10.30 -3.69 0.91
C SER A 76 -9.31 -3.72 -0.26
N SER A 77 -8.01 -3.81 -0.01
CA SER A 77 -7.01 -3.97 -1.07
C SER A 77 -5.70 -4.52 -0.52
N PHE A 78 -5.04 -5.35 -1.33
CA PHE A 78 -3.75 -5.98 -1.06
C PHE A 78 -3.01 -5.97 -2.39
N SER A 79 -1.86 -5.31 -2.46
CA SER A 79 -1.03 -5.36 -3.65
C SER A 79 0.42 -5.15 -3.31
N MET A 80 1.30 -5.69 -4.15
CA MET A 80 2.70 -5.28 -4.15
C MET A 80 2.87 -4.10 -5.11
N ARG A 81 3.52 -3.05 -4.63
CA ARG A 81 3.76 -1.84 -5.41
C ARG A 81 5.00 -2.06 -6.27
N VAL A 82 4.81 -1.89 -7.57
CA VAL A 82 5.80 -2.11 -8.61
C VAL A 82 6.09 -0.80 -9.36
N PRO A 83 7.35 -0.54 -9.76
CA PRO A 83 7.70 0.64 -10.55
C PRO A 83 7.15 0.57 -11.99
N LEU A 84 6.55 1.67 -12.43
CA LEU A 84 6.23 1.96 -13.83
C LEU A 84 7.06 3.17 -14.28
N SER A 85 7.73 3.09 -15.43
CA SER A 85 8.78 4.06 -15.78
C SER A 85 8.94 4.27 -17.30
N ASN A 86 9.55 5.38 -17.67
CA ASN A 86 10.03 5.67 -19.04
C ASN A 86 11.45 5.11 -19.31
N LYS A 87 12.00 4.34 -18.37
CA LYS A 87 13.32 3.69 -18.47
C LYS A 87 13.22 2.26 -17.94
N PRO A 88 13.94 1.29 -18.52
CA PRO A 88 13.96 -0.06 -17.97
C PRO A 88 14.63 -0.06 -16.59
N LEU A 89 14.00 -0.67 -15.59
CA LEU A 89 14.51 -0.77 -14.23
C LEU A 89 14.80 -2.25 -13.91
N ARG A 90 16.03 -2.69 -14.21
CA ARG A 90 16.51 -4.08 -14.07
C ARG A 90 17.37 -4.25 -12.83
N SER A 91 18.34 -3.37 -12.60
CA SER A 91 19.26 -3.44 -11.47
C SER A 91 19.18 -2.21 -10.58
N ILE A 92 19.86 -2.24 -9.43
CA ILE A 92 19.90 -1.11 -8.50
C ILE A 92 20.55 0.13 -9.12
N GLU A 93 21.49 -0.04 -10.06
CA GLU A 93 22.15 1.05 -10.77
C GLU A 93 21.16 1.87 -11.60
N ASP A 94 20.10 1.24 -12.14
CA ASP A 94 19.08 1.92 -12.95
C ASP A 94 18.25 2.94 -12.14
N PHE A 95 18.23 2.80 -10.81
CA PHE A 95 17.56 3.74 -9.92
C PHE A 95 18.42 4.99 -9.65
N LYS A 96 19.72 4.98 -9.95
CA LYS A 96 20.62 6.10 -9.61
C LYS A 96 20.20 7.39 -10.33
N GLY A 97 19.74 8.36 -9.55
CA GLY A 97 19.28 9.66 -10.08
C GLY A 97 17.93 9.61 -10.81
N LEU A 98 17.25 8.46 -10.82
CA LEU A 98 15.88 8.32 -11.34
C LEU A 98 14.93 9.18 -10.52
N LYS A 99 14.15 10.07 -11.15
CA LYS A 99 13.11 10.82 -10.45
C LYS A 99 11.86 9.96 -10.35
N ILE A 100 11.64 9.35 -9.19
CA ILE A 100 10.46 8.51 -8.98
C ILE A 100 9.44 9.22 -8.10
N ARG A 101 8.21 9.30 -8.60
CA ARG A 101 7.08 9.73 -7.79
C ARG A 101 6.79 8.68 -6.73
N VAL A 102 6.67 9.12 -5.48
CA VAL A 102 6.21 8.28 -4.36
C VAL A 102 4.98 8.88 -3.69
N MET A 103 4.21 8.04 -2.99
CA MET A 103 3.31 8.53 -1.96
C MET A 103 4.14 9.28 -0.91
N GLY A 104 3.71 10.47 -0.49
CA GLY A 104 4.48 11.35 0.40
C GLY A 104 4.62 10.85 1.85
N THR A 105 4.87 9.56 2.07
CA THR A 105 5.20 8.98 3.36
C THR A 105 6.71 8.88 3.56
N PRO A 106 7.22 9.06 4.78
CA PRO A 106 8.66 8.96 5.06
C PRO A 106 9.27 7.61 4.63
N VAL A 107 8.56 6.50 4.87
CA VAL A 107 9.01 5.15 4.49
C VAL A 107 9.19 5.01 2.98
N ALA A 108 8.22 5.45 2.17
CA ALA A 108 8.33 5.37 0.71
C ALA A 108 9.45 6.26 0.16
N ILE A 109 9.59 7.47 0.71
CA ILE A 109 10.66 8.41 0.34
C ILE A 109 12.04 7.79 0.61
N ASP A 110 12.27 7.27 1.82
CA ASP A 110 13.55 6.69 2.21
C ASP A 110 13.83 5.37 1.49
N THR A 111 12.80 4.57 1.20
CA THR A 111 12.92 3.32 0.43
C THR A 111 13.54 3.58 -0.93
N TYR A 112 12.93 4.44 -1.74
CA TYR A 112 13.45 4.70 -3.08
C TYR A 112 14.76 5.51 -3.06
N LYS A 113 14.96 6.35 -2.03
CA LYS A 113 16.26 7.00 -1.81
C LYS A 113 17.37 5.99 -1.52
N ALA A 114 17.08 4.97 -0.71
CA ALA A 114 18.04 3.89 -0.41
C ALA A 114 18.36 3.04 -1.65
N LEU A 115 17.42 2.92 -2.59
CA LEU A 115 17.67 2.33 -3.91
C LEU A 115 18.46 3.26 -4.86
N GLY A 116 18.79 4.50 -4.47
CA GLY A 116 19.57 5.45 -5.26
C GLY A 116 18.74 6.45 -6.08
N ALA A 117 17.41 6.37 -6.01
CA ALA A 117 16.51 7.27 -6.72
C ALA A 117 16.35 8.63 -6.02
N SER A 118 15.89 9.62 -6.78
CA SER A 118 15.39 10.89 -6.28
C SER A 118 13.88 10.81 -6.08
N SER A 119 13.45 10.52 -4.86
CA SER A 119 12.03 10.43 -4.50
C SER A 119 11.34 11.79 -4.57
N VAL A 120 10.26 11.89 -5.36
CA VAL A 120 9.45 13.12 -5.54
C VAL A 120 8.06 12.87 -4.95
N PRO A 121 7.76 13.36 -3.74
CA PRO A 121 6.43 13.20 -3.15
C PRO A 121 5.42 14.12 -3.85
N MET A 122 4.30 13.57 -4.32
CA MET A 122 3.19 14.37 -4.87
C MET A 122 1.83 13.68 -4.70
N PRO A 123 0.72 14.45 -4.68
CA PRO A 123 -0.64 13.92 -4.69
C PRO A 123 -0.88 12.94 -5.85
N PHE A 124 -1.75 11.95 -5.62
CA PHE A 124 -1.98 10.89 -6.59
C PHE A 124 -2.61 11.38 -7.90
N GLY A 125 -3.49 12.39 -7.84
CA GLY A 125 -4.13 12.97 -9.02
C GLY A 125 -3.19 13.71 -9.97
N GLU A 126 -1.98 14.06 -9.53
CA GLU A 126 -0.99 14.79 -10.34
C GLU A 126 -0.04 13.86 -11.11
N VAL A 127 -0.06 12.56 -10.81
CA VAL A 127 0.96 11.60 -11.28
C VAL A 127 0.94 11.41 -12.79
N TYR A 128 -0.24 11.31 -13.40
CA TYR A 128 -0.36 11.12 -14.87
C TYR A 128 0.35 12.25 -15.61
N ILE A 129 0.02 13.51 -15.27
CA ILE A 129 0.60 14.69 -15.91
C ILE A 129 2.10 14.79 -15.59
N ALA A 130 2.53 14.45 -14.38
CA ALA A 130 3.95 14.48 -14.02
C ALA A 130 4.78 13.47 -14.82
N LEU A 131 4.24 12.28 -15.11
CA LEU A 131 4.86 11.31 -16.02
C LEU A 131 4.85 11.82 -17.46
N GLN A 132 3.70 12.27 -17.95
CA GLN A 132 3.52 12.77 -19.32
C GLN A 132 4.47 13.91 -19.67
N THR A 133 4.69 14.82 -18.73
CA THR A 133 5.53 16.02 -18.92
C THR A 133 6.99 15.78 -18.58
N GLY A 134 7.36 14.59 -18.08
CA GLY A 134 8.72 14.26 -17.68
C GLY A 134 9.21 14.97 -16.40
N VAL A 135 8.29 15.49 -15.58
CA VAL A 135 8.63 15.99 -14.23
C VAL A 135 9.20 14.86 -13.37
N VAL A 136 8.65 13.65 -13.54
CA VAL A 136 9.17 12.39 -12.99
C VAL A 136 9.41 11.38 -14.11
N ASP A 137 10.42 10.53 -13.94
CA ASP A 137 10.75 9.45 -14.87
C ASP A 137 9.92 8.19 -14.61
N ALA A 138 9.42 8.05 -13.38
CA ALA A 138 8.77 6.84 -12.89
C ALA A 138 7.72 7.15 -11.81
N CYS A 139 6.81 6.21 -11.59
CA CYS A 139 5.97 6.12 -10.41
C CYS A 139 5.93 4.67 -9.92
N GLU A 140 5.19 4.41 -8.86
CA GLU A 140 5.01 3.08 -8.31
C GLU A 140 3.59 2.89 -7.77
N ASN A 141 3.01 1.71 -7.98
CA ASN A 141 1.73 1.30 -7.42
C ASN A 141 1.45 -0.19 -7.68
N GLY A 142 0.32 -0.70 -7.17
CA GLY A 142 -0.18 -2.01 -7.59
C GLY A 142 -0.63 -2.00 -9.06
N THR A 143 -0.48 -3.13 -9.74
CA THR A 143 -0.79 -3.31 -11.17
C THR A 143 -2.20 -2.84 -11.55
N ALA A 144 -3.22 -3.24 -10.78
CA ALA A 144 -4.61 -2.80 -10.99
C ALA A 144 -4.77 -1.27 -10.95
N THR A 145 -4.03 -0.59 -10.06
CA THR A 145 -4.05 0.87 -9.96
C THR A 145 -3.35 1.53 -11.14
N LEU A 146 -2.17 1.04 -11.52
CA LEU A 146 -1.43 1.55 -12.69
C LEU A 146 -2.25 1.44 -13.97
N TYR A 147 -2.93 0.30 -14.15
CA TYR A 147 -3.88 0.09 -15.24
C TYR A 147 -5.11 0.98 -15.14
N GLY A 148 -5.79 1.00 -13.99
CA GLY A 148 -7.03 1.76 -13.78
C GLY A 148 -6.86 3.27 -13.97
N GLN A 149 -5.69 3.81 -13.64
CA GLN A 149 -5.34 5.22 -13.87
C GLN A 149 -4.75 5.50 -15.25
N ARG A 150 -4.60 4.47 -16.09
CA ARG A 150 -4.05 4.59 -17.45
C ARG A 150 -2.64 5.17 -17.50
N PHE A 151 -1.84 4.97 -16.45
CA PHE A 151 -0.44 5.45 -16.45
C PHE A 151 0.40 4.76 -17.54
N TYR A 152 -0.03 3.60 -18.03
CA TYR A 152 0.57 2.91 -19.17
C TYR A 152 0.48 3.69 -20.50
N GLU A 153 -0.32 4.75 -20.59
CA GLU A 153 -0.35 5.63 -21.78
C GLU A 153 0.82 6.62 -21.81
N VAL A 154 1.52 6.80 -20.67
CA VAL A 154 2.54 7.83 -20.44
C VAL A 154 3.79 7.25 -19.77
N ALA A 155 3.98 5.94 -19.90
CA ALA A 155 5.13 5.18 -19.45
C ALA A 155 5.37 3.99 -20.39
N ASP A 156 6.59 3.46 -20.41
CA ASP A 156 7.00 2.43 -21.39
C ASP A 156 7.29 1.06 -20.73
N TYR A 157 7.69 1.05 -19.45
CA TYR A 157 8.21 -0.12 -18.76
C TYR A 157 7.50 -0.37 -17.43
N LEU A 158 7.22 -1.64 -17.13
CA LEU A 158 6.75 -2.08 -15.81
C LEU A 158 7.76 -3.07 -15.23
N SER A 159 8.45 -2.69 -14.16
CA SER A 159 9.36 -3.59 -13.45
C SER A 159 8.60 -4.46 -12.47
N THR A 160 8.84 -5.78 -12.44
CA THR A 160 8.19 -6.70 -11.49
C THR A 160 8.78 -6.61 -10.07
N LEU A 161 9.62 -5.60 -9.81
CA LEU A 161 10.21 -5.32 -8.50
C LEU A 161 9.14 -4.91 -7.47
N ALA A 162 8.66 -5.88 -6.71
CA ALA A 162 7.64 -5.73 -5.67
C ALA A 162 8.21 -5.16 -4.35
N VAL A 163 8.59 -3.88 -4.30
CA VAL A 163 9.34 -3.30 -3.18
C VAL A 163 8.48 -3.05 -1.94
N LEU A 164 7.34 -2.39 -2.12
CA LEU A 164 6.50 -1.91 -1.02
C LEU A 164 5.18 -2.68 -1.00
N PRO A 165 4.74 -3.19 0.15
CA PRO A 165 3.38 -3.68 0.28
C PRO A 165 2.37 -2.52 0.33
N SER A 166 1.14 -2.79 -0.09
CA SER A 166 0.03 -1.84 -0.03
C SER A 166 -1.23 -2.53 0.47
N LEU A 167 -1.66 -2.14 1.66
CA LEU A 167 -2.93 -2.53 2.26
C LEU A 167 -3.89 -1.35 2.26
N SER A 168 -5.17 -1.60 2.01
CA SER A 168 -6.25 -0.63 2.24
C SER A 168 -7.35 -1.23 3.09
N LEU A 169 -8.08 -0.37 3.80
CA LEU A 169 -9.09 -0.76 4.77
C LEU A 169 -10.45 -0.14 4.44
N THR A 170 -11.49 -0.89 4.77
CA THR A 170 -12.83 -0.38 4.98
C THR A 170 -12.94 -0.03 6.46
N LEU A 171 -13.21 1.23 6.73
CA LEU A 171 -13.34 1.77 8.08
C LEU A 171 -14.75 2.29 8.30
N MET A 172 -15.21 2.17 9.54
CA MET A 172 -16.41 2.82 10.02
C MET A 172 -16.04 3.83 11.12
N SER A 173 -16.81 4.89 11.26
CA SER A 173 -16.71 5.80 12.41
C SER A 173 -16.97 5.03 13.70
N LYS A 174 -16.05 5.10 14.68
CA LYS A 174 -16.26 4.47 15.99
C LYS A 174 -17.46 5.08 16.72
N LYS A 175 -17.67 6.39 16.56
CA LYS A 175 -18.82 7.11 17.14
C LYS A 175 -20.15 6.60 16.59
N VAL A 176 -20.24 6.39 15.28
CA VAL A 176 -21.46 5.83 14.65
C VAL A 176 -21.62 4.37 15.05
N TRP A 177 -20.54 3.58 15.01
CA TRP A 177 -20.54 2.18 15.43
C TRP A 177 -21.09 2.00 16.85
N ASP A 178 -20.65 2.83 17.80
CA ASP A 178 -21.09 2.77 19.20
C ASP A 178 -22.55 3.19 19.41
N SER A 179 -23.17 3.87 18.44
CA SER A 179 -24.58 4.23 18.48
C SER A 179 -25.52 3.13 17.96
N LEU A 180 -24.96 2.12 17.28
CA LEU A 180 -25.73 1.01 16.72
C LEU A 180 -26.13 -0.02 17.79
N SER A 181 -27.23 -0.73 17.54
CA SER A 181 -27.61 -1.90 18.34
C SER A 181 -26.61 -3.05 18.16
N GLN A 182 -26.62 -4.02 19.07
CA GLN A 182 -25.82 -5.23 18.91
C GLN A 182 -26.22 -6.04 17.66
N GLU A 183 -27.51 -6.05 17.29
CA GLU A 183 -27.95 -6.70 16.06
C GLU A 183 -27.42 -5.99 14.81
N GLU A 184 -27.40 -4.66 14.79
CA GLU A 184 -26.88 -3.86 13.69
C GLU A 184 -25.36 -4.03 13.54
N GLN A 185 -24.63 -3.96 14.65
CA GLN A 185 -23.18 -4.24 14.68
C GLN A 185 -22.88 -5.65 14.15
N LYS A 186 -23.65 -6.65 14.61
CA LYS A 186 -23.50 -8.02 14.17
C LYS A 186 -23.79 -8.15 12.67
N ALA A 187 -24.87 -7.53 12.16
CA ALA A 187 -25.22 -7.58 10.75
C ALA A 187 -24.11 -7.02 9.85
N ILE A 188 -23.45 -5.95 10.27
CA ILE A 188 -22.30 -5.38 9.54
C ILE A 188 -21.13 -6.36 9.51
N MET A 189 -20.78 -6.96 10.64
CA MET A 189 -19.64 -7.91 10.70
C MET A 189 -19.96 -9.24 10.02
N ASP A 190 -21.22 -9.68 10.02
CA ASP A 190 -21.66 -10.88 9.30
C ASP A 190 -21.54 -10.72 7.78
N ALA A 191 -21.62 -9.50 7.26
CA ALA A 191 -21.44 -9.19 5.84
C ALA A 191 -19.97 -9.08 5.41
N GLU A 192 -19.05 -8.91 6.37
CA GLU A 192 -17.62 -8.71 6.12
C GLU A 192 -17.00 -9.80 5.23
N PRO A 193 -17.22 -11.11 5.46
CA PRO A 193 -16.56 -12.15 4.67
C PRO A 193 -16.97 -12.13 3.19
N GLU A 194 -18.23 -11.82 2.90
CA GLU A 194 -18.73 -11.68 1.52
C GLU A 194 -18.09 -10.48 0.82
N VAL A 195 -18.00 -9.34 1.51
CA VAL A 195 -17.35 -8.13 1.01
C VAL A 195 -15.87 -8.38 0.74
N PHE A 196 -15.18 -9.05 1.67
CA PHE A 196 -13.76 -9.40 1.54
C PHE A 196 -13.52 -10.27 0.31
N GLU A 197 -14.24 -11.39 0.17
CA GLU A 197 -14.04 -12.32 -0.95
C GLU A 197 -14.40 -11.68 -2.29
N THR A 198 -15.49 -10.91 -2.35
CA THR A 198 -15.89 -10.19 -3.57
C THR A 198 -14.82 -9.19 -4.00
N THR A 199 -14.31 -8.39 -3.05
CA THR A 199 -13.30 -7.37 -3.32
C THR A 199 -11.97 -8.00 -3.73
N LYS A 200 -11.52 -9.05 -3.02
CA LYS A 200 -10.31 -9.81 -3.35
C LYS A 200 -10.38 -10.37 -4.77
N ASN A 201 -11.48 -11.03 -5.12
CA ASN A 201 -11.62 -11.66 -6.43
C ASN A 201 -11.67 -10.62 -7.56
N ALA A 202 -12.35 -9.48 -7.33
CA ALA A 202 -12.37 -8.37 -8.29
C ALA A 202 -10.96 -7.76 -8.50
N LEU A 203 -10.18 -7.60 -7.44
CA LEU A 203 -8.81 -7.09 -7.51
C LEU A 203 -7.89 -8.02 -8.29
N PHE A 204 -7.92 -9.33 -8.04
CA PHE A 204 -7.11 -10.29 -8.78
C PHE A 204 -7.47 -10.32 -10.26
N ALA A 205 -8.76 -10.35 -10.60
CA ALA A 205 -9.21 -10.26 -11.98
C ALA A 205 -8.74 -8.96 -12.66
N LEU A 206 -8.74 -7.84 -11.93
CA LEU A 206 -8.26 -6.56 -12.45
C LEU A 206 -6.72 -6.51 -12.59
N ASN A 207 -5.97 -7.16 -11.70
CA ASN A 207 -4.51 -7.29 -11.81
C ASN A 207 -4.13 -8.10 -13.07
N GLU A 208 -4.74 -9.26 -13.27
CA GLU A 208 -4.49 -10.12 -14.44
C GLU A 208 -4.87 -9.43 -15.74
N LYS A 209 -6.06 -8.82 -15.78
CA LYS A 209 -6.53 -8.02 -16.92
C LYS A 209 -5.58 -6.85 -17.16
N GLY A 210 -5.25 -6.10 -16.12
CA GLY A 210 -4.40 -4.91 -16.22
C GLY A 210 -3.03 -5.22 -16.79
N LEU A 211 -2.37 -6.26 -16.29
CA LEU A 211 -1.08 -6.71 -16.84
C LEU A 211 -1.19 -7.11 -18.31
N THR A 212 -2.24 -7.86 -18.67
CA THR A 212 -2.47 -8.31 -20.04
C THR A 212 -2.70 -7.15 -20.99
N GLU A 213 -3.56 -6.20 -20.62
CA GLU A 213 -3.89 -5.04 -21.44
C GLU A 213 -2.73 -4.04 -21.52
N MET A 214 -1.97 -3.83 -20.45
CA MET A 214 -0.76 -3.01 -20.49
C MET A 214 0.30 -3.59 -21.44
N LYS A 215 0.53 -4.91 -21.42
CA LYS A 215 1.40 -5.57 -22.41
C LYS A 215 0.93 -5.35 -23.85
N LYS A 216 -0.38 -5.50 -24.11
CA LYS A 216 -0.96 -5.24 -25.44
C LYS A 216 -0.82 -3.78 -25.87
N ALA A 217 -0.85 -2.85 -24.91
CA ALA A 217 -0.64 -1.42 -25.13
C ALA A 217 0.84 -1.06 -25.36
N GLY A 218 1.77 -2.02 -25.30
CA GLY A 218 3.18 -1.82 -25.60
C GLY A 218 4.09 -1.72 -24.38
N ILE A 219 3.58 -1.87 -23.16
CA ILE A 219 4.42 -1.89 -21.95
C ILE A 219 5.35 -3.10 -21.96
N GLU A 220 6.65 -2.85 -21.87
CA GLU A 220 7.64 -3.90 -21.68
C GLU A 220 7.72 -4.28 -20.20
N ILE A 221 7.59 -5.58 -19.92
CA ILE A 221 7.76 -6.10 -18.56
C ILE A 221 9.24 -6.37 -18.30
N ILE A 222 9.72 -5.80 -17.21
CA ILE A 222 11.11 -5.88 -16.80
C ILE A 222 11.23 -6.74 -15.54
N GLU A 223 11.99 -7.82 -15.63
CA GLU A 223 12.34 -8.63 -14.47
C GLU A 223 13.63 -8.10 -13.84
N PRO A 224 13.65 -7.85 -12.51
CA PRO A 224 14.85 -7.43 -11.81
C PRO A 224 15.94 -8.50 -11.83
N VAL A 225 17.19 -8.05 -11.92
CA VAL A 225 18.38 -8.89 -11.75
C VAL A 225 18.97 -8.66 -10.35
N ASN A 226 19.58 -9.69 -9.77
CA ASN A 226 20.21 -9.64 -8.44
C ASN A 226 19.26 -9.10 -7.34
N PRO A 227 18.10 -9.73 -7.09
CA PRO A 227 17.10 -9.27 -6.11
C PRO A 227 17.67 -9.03 -4.69
N GLU A 228 18.75 -9.72 -4.35
CA GLU A 228 19.49 -9.55 -3.09
C GLU A 228 20.13 -8.16 -2.93
N ASP A 229 20.49 -7.49 -4.02
CA ASP A 229 21.09 -6.15 -3.97
C ASP A 229 20.06 -5.11 -3.53
N PHE A 230 18.82 -5.21 -4.00
CA PHE A 230 17.71 -4.39 -3.55
C PHE A 230 17.42 -4.60 -2.06
N SER A 231 17.32 -5.86 -1.63
CA SER A 231 17.11 -6.20 -0.21
C SER A 231 18.24 -5.66 0.68
N ARG A 232 19.49 -5.75 0.23
CA ARG A 232 20.66 -5.25 0.97
C ARG A 232 20.64 -3.73 1.11
N ALA A 233 20.28 -3.00 0.06
CA ALA A 233 20.20 -1.55 0.08
C ALA A 233 19.12 -1.04 1.05
N LEU A 234 18.07 -1.83 1.26
CA LEU A 234 16.94 -1.46 2.12
C LEU A 234 17.17 -1.73 3.61
N ARG A 235 18.26 -2.39 4.02
CA ARG A 235 18.57 -2.65 5.44
C ARG A 235 18.59 -1.37 6.28
N GLY A 236 19.15 -0.28 5.75
CA GLY A 236 19.18 1.01 6.44
C GLY A 236 17.79 1.62 6.68
N VAL A 237 16.78 1.27 5.87
CA VAL A 237 15.39 1.66 6.10
C VAL A 237 14.85 0.91 7.32
N TRP A 238 15.08 -0.40 7.39
CA TRP A 238 14.70 -1.23 8.53
C TRP A 238 15.34 -0.75 9.83
N ASP A 239 16.65 -0.53 9.84
CA ASP A 239 17.40 -0.02 11.00
C ASP A 239 16.87 1.34 11.49
N LYS A 240 16.40 2.18 10.56
CA LYS A 240 15.85 3.51 10.87
C LYS A 240 14.43 3.46 11.44
N TYR A 241 13.57 2.56 10.94
CA TYR A 241 12.14 2.59 11.24
C TYR A 241 11.70 1.56 12.28
N LEU A 242 12.19 0.32 12.22
CA LEU A 242 11.72 -0.73 13.12
C LEU A 242 11.87 -0.37 14.61
N PRO A 243 13.00 0.22 15.08
CA PRO A 243 13.16 0.59 16.49
C PRO A 243 12.21 1.70 16.98
N LYS A 244 11.53 2.41 16.08
CA LYS A 244 10.61 3.51 16.43
C LYS A 244 9.23 3.03 16.84
N PHE A 245 8.88 1.79 16.49
CA PHE A 245 7.57 1.25 16.82
C PHE A 245 7.56 0.66 18.23
N GLU A 246 6.37 0.64 18.84
CA GLU A 246 6.16 -0.02 20.12
C GLU A 246 6.55 -1.52 20.05
N PRO A 247 7.01 -2.13 21.17
CA PRO A 247 7.48 -3.53 21.17
C PRO A 247 6.49 -4.52 20.55
N TRP A 248 5.19 -4.38 20.82
CA TRP A 248 4.16 -5.26 20.27
C TRP A 248 4.04 -5.16 18.73
N VAL A 249 4.33 -3.99 18.15
CA VAL A 249 4.35 -3.80 16.69
C VAL A 249 5.60 -4.45 16.11
N GLN A 250 6.74 -4.30 16.78
CA GLN A 250 7.98 -4.95 16.37
C GLN A 250 7.82 -6.47 16.37
N ASP A 251 7.13 -7.04 17.36
CA ASP A 251 6.86 -8.47 17.44
C ASP A 251 5.94 -8.95 16.30
N ILE A 252 4.92 -8.16 15.93
CA ILE A 252 4.09 -8.43 14.75
C ILE A 252 4.94 -8.43 13.48
N VAL A 253 5.77 -7.40 13.30
CA VAL A 253 6.64 -7.27 12.12
C VAL A 253 7.64 -8.43 12.03
N LYS A 254 8.28 -8.81 13.14
CA LYS A 254 9.17 -9.98 13.20
C LYS A 254 8.41 -11.28 12.94
N GLY A 255 7.17 -11.39 13.43
CA GLY A 255 6.30 -12.54 13.16
C GLY A 255 5.94 -12.69 11.67
N ILE A 256 5.76 -11.58 10.95
CA ILE A 256 5.56 -11.59 9.49
C ILE A 256 6.84 -12.03 8.77
N LEU A 257 7.99 -11.50 9.19
CA LEU A 257 9.27 -11.84 8.57
C LEU A 257 9.67 -13.30 8.82
N GLY A 258 9.35 -13.84 10.00
CA GLY A 258 9.78 -15.18 10.40
C GLY A 258 11.30 -15.32 10.31
N ASP A 259 11.78 -16.34 9.60
CA ASP A 259 13.20 -16.60 9.37
C ASP A 259 13.89 -15.56 8.46
N ARG A 260 13.13 -14.60 7.88
CA ARG A 260 13.67 -13.51 7.05
C ARG A 260 14.18 -12.32 7.87
N TYR A 261 13.95 -12.30 9.19
CA TYR A 261 14.48 -11.28 10.10
C TYR A 261 15.95 -11.55 10.44
#